data_AF-A0A562IG93-F1
#
_entry.id   AF-A0A562IG93-F1
#
_cell.length_a   1.000
_cell.length_b   1.000
_cell.length_c   1.000
_cell.angle_alpha   90.00
_cell.angle_beta   90.00
_cell.angle_gamma   90.00
#
_symmetry.space_group_name_H-M   'P 1'
#
loop_
_entity.id
_entity.type
_entity.pdbx_description
1 polymer ?
#
loop_
_entity_poly.entity_id
_entity_poly.type
_entity_poly.pdbx_seq_one_letter_code
_entity_poly.pdbx_strand_id
1 'polypeptide(L)'
;MYLSDDGCGFHTLLVLSGVERGNVWFDRRATCDDIVPLRNRDGTHASFTDFYLDWLTAAERVFVANWGRLRRFDIRAPIYEGRFD
;
A
#
# COMPACT_ATOMS: atom_id res chain seq x y z
N MET A 1 -7.62 0.86 10.61
CA MET A 1 -8.64 0.40 9.64
C MET A 1 -7.96 -0.36 8.53
N TYR A 2 -8.59 -1.40 8.03
CA TYR A 2 -8.09 -2.19 6.90
C TYR A 2 -8.35 -1.47 5.56
N LEU A 3 -7.32 -1.31 4.72
CA LEU A 3 -7.44 -0.63 3.41
C LEU A 3 -7.32 -1.59 2.22
N SER A 4 -6.36 -2.53 2.26
CA SER A 4 -6.00 -3.37 1.10
C SER A 4 -5.51 -4.75 1.54
N ASP A 5 -5.86 -5.77 0.74
CA ASP A 5 -5.25 -7.11 0.79
C ASP A 5 -4.06 -7.12 -0.16
N ASP A 6 -2.87 -7.35 0.40
CA ASP A 6 -1.64 -7.43 -0.40
C ASP A 6 -1.27 -8.91 -0.70
N GLY A 7 -2.18 -9.85 -0.37
CA GLY A 7 -2.02 -11.28 -0.52
C GLY A 7 -1.23 -11.91 0.63
N CYS A 8 -1.31 -13.24 0.76
CA CYS A 8 -0.52 -14.01 1.75
C CYS A 8 -0.65 -13.53 3.22
N GLY A 9 -1.75 -12.84 3.57
CA GLY A 9 -1.96 -12.29 4.91
C GLY A 9 -1.25 -10.96 5.18
N PHE A 10 -0.68 -10.33 4.15
CA PHE A 10 -0.18 -8.96 4.19
C PHE A 10 -1.30 -7.96 3.97
N HIS A 11 -1.26 -6.88 4.74
CA HIS A 11 -2.33 -5.89 4.72
C HIS A 11 -1.79 -4.47 4.85
N THR A 12 -2.43 -3.54 4.15
CA THR A 12 -2.21 -2.11 4.37
C THR A 12 -3.27 -1.55 5.32
N LEU A 13 -2.81 -0.82 6.33
CA LEU A 13 -3.62 -0.30 7.44
C LEU A 13 -3.60 1.23 7.47
N LEU A 14 -4.74 1.85 7.77
CA LEU A 14 -4.87 3.27 8.10
C LEU A 14 -4.93 3.47 9.62
N VAL A 15 -4.07 4.31 10.17
CA VAL A 15 -4.14 4.71 11.57
C VAL A 15 -5.18 5.82 11.75
N LEU A 16 -6.16 5.59 12.62
CA LEU A 16 -7.31 6.49 12.82
C LEU A 16 -7.16 7.45 14.01
N SER A 17 -6.20 7.20 14.91
CA SER A 17 -6.09 7.91 16.19
C SER A 17 -4.65 8.01 16.66
N GLY A 18 -4.38 8.96 17.57
CA GLY A 18 -3.04 9.21 18.10
C GLY A 18 -2.17 10.08 17.20
N VAL A 19 -0.87 10.12 17.49
CA VAL A 19 0.11 10.96 16.77
C VAL A 19 0.29 10.53 15.31
N GLU A 20 0.04 9.27 15.00
CA GLU A 20 0.15 8.69 13.66
C GLU A 20 -1.15 8.77 12.83
N ARG A 21 -2.18 9.47 13.33
CA ARG A 21 -3.47 9.56 12.64
C ARG A 21 -3.29 10.10 11.22
N GLY A 22 -3.84 9.37 10.25
CA GLY A 22 -3.79 9.72 8.83
C GLY A 22 -2.65 9.06 8.06
N ASN A 23 -1.70 8.43 8.76
CA ASN A 23 -0.61 7.67 8.15
C ASN A 23 -1.02 6.23 7.87
N VAL A 24 -0.41 5.65 6.84
CA VAL A 24 -0.59 4.25 6.45
C VAL A 24 0.58 3.37 6.89
N TRP A 25 0.27 2.13 7.26
CA TRP A 25 1.19 1.16 7.82
C TRP A 25 1.04 -0.17 7.09
N PHE A 26 2.13 -0.93 7.01
CA PHE A 26 2.16 -2.26 6.39
C PHE A 26 2.23 -3.33 7.48
N ASP A 27 1.25 -4.23 7.46
CA ASP A 27 1.16 -5.38 8.37
C ASP A 27 1.88 -6.58 7.76
N ARG A 28 3.06 -6.88 8.28
CA ARG A 28 3.90 -8.01 7.86
C ARG A 28 3.82 -9.22 8.80
N ARG A 29 2.86 -9.25 9.73
CA ARG A 29 2.81 -10.32 10.74
C ARG A 29 2.63 -11.73 10.16
N ALA A 30 2.20 -11.85 8.90
CA ALA A 30 2.17 -13.11 8.17
C ALA A 30 3.55 -13.82 8.09
N THR A 31 4.66 -13.07 8.13
CA THR A 31 6.03 -13.58 8.17
C THR A 31 6.67 -13.50 9.56
N CYS A 32 5.86 -13.36 10.62
CA CYS A 32 6.33 -13.11 11.99
C CYS A 32 7.11 -11.78 12.15
N ASP A 33 6.89 -10.83 11.24
CA ASP A 33 7.48 -9.48 11.26
C ASP A 33 6.58 -8.46 12.00
N ASP A 34 7.13 -7.25 12.20
CA ASP A 34 6.44 -6.11 12.76
C ASP A 34 5.47 -5.43 11.78
N ILE A 35 4.51 -4.68 12.36
CA ILE A 35 3.74 -3.69 11.63
C ILE A 35 4.60 -2.42 11.55
N VAL A 36 4.89 -1.96 10.33
CA VAL A 36 5.83 -0.86 10.09
C VAL A 36 5.16 0.30 9.35
N PRO A 37 5.57 1.55 9.58
CA PRO A 37 5.04 2.67 8.82
C PRO A 37 5.46 2.53 7.35
N LEU A 38 4.50 2.73 6.43
CA LEU A 38 4.85 2.93 5.03
C LEU A 38 5.57 4.26 4.90
N ARG A 39 6.61 4.29 4.07
CA ARG A 39 7.45 5.48 3.91
C ARG A 39 7.37 6.01 2.48
N ASN A 40 7.24 7.32 2.38
CA ASN A 40 7.46 8.05 1.14
C ASN A 40 8.95 7.94 0.74
N ARG A 41 9.27 8.32 -0.50
CA ARG A 41 10.64 8.26 -1.02
C ARG A 41 11.65 9.09 -0.21
N ASP A 42 11.19 10.15 0.45
CA ASP A 42 11.98 11.00 1.32
C ASP A 42 12.14 10.45 2.75
N GLY A 43 11.56 9.28 3.04
CA GLY A 43 11.61 8.62 4.34
C GLY A 43 10.52 9.06 5.33
N THR A 44 9.69 10.04 4.98
CA THR A 44 8.53 10.46 5.80
C THR A 44 7.47 9.36 5.83
N HIS A 45 6.60 9.36 6.86
CA HIS A 45 5.48 8.43 6.89
C HIS A 45 4.49 8.80 5.79
N ALA A 46 4.09 7.80 5.00
CA ALA A 46 3.13 7.99 3.94
C ALA A 46 1.75 8.26 4.55
N SER A 47 1.11 9.35 4.11
CA SER A 47 -0.28 9.62 4.44
C SER A 47 -1.21 8.75 3.59
N PHE A 48 -2.49 8.67 3.98
CA PHE A 48 -3.51 8.05 3.14
C PHE A 48 -3.59 8.69 1.74
N THR A 49 -3.41 10.01 1.66
CA THR A 49 -3.46 10.74 0.40
C THR A 49 -2.30 10.35 -0.51
N ASP A 50 -1.08 10.26 0.04
CA ASP A 50 0.10 9.84 -0.72
C ASP A 50 -0.10 8.43 -1.28
N PHE A 51 -0.47 7.49 -0.40
CA PHE A 51 -0.76 6.10 -0.75
C PHE A 51 -1.82 5.98 -1.85
N TYR A 52 -2.95 6.68 -1.68
CA TYR A 52 -4.09 6.57 -2.58
C TYR A 52 -3.79 7.15 -3.96
N LEU A 53 -3.10 8.29 -4.03
CA LEU A 53 -2.76 8.93 -5.31
C LEU A 53 -1.70 8.15 -6.08
N ASP A 54 -0.70 7.59 -5.39
CA ASP A 54 0.29 6.71 -6.00
C ASP A 54 -0.36 5.44 -6.55
N TRP A 55 -1.24 4.82 -5.75
CA TRP A 55 -2.04 3.68 -6.17
C TRP A 55 -2.88 3.99 -7.41
N LEU A 56 -3.63 5.10 -7.37
CA LEU A 56 -4.51 5.51 -8.47
C LEU A 56 -3.71 5.76 -9.75
N THR A 57 -2.58 6.46 -9.63
CA THR A 57 -1.68 6.73 -10.77
C THR A 57 -1.15 5.43 -11.38
N ALA A 58 -0.78 4.45 -10.55
CA ALA A 58 -0.34 3.13 -11.02
C ALA A 58 -1.48 2.37 -11.71
N ALA A 59 -2.67 2.38 -11.13
CA ALA A 59 -3.86 1.74 -11.67
C ALA A 59 -4.25 2.31 -13.04
N GLU A 60 -4.24 3.64 -13.19
CA GLU A 60 -4.54 4.32 -14.46
C GLU A 60 -3.53 3.95 -15.55
N ARG A 61 -2.24 3.84 -15.23
CA ARG A 61 -1.21 3.40 -16.19
C ARG A 61 -1.46 1.97 -16.67
N VAL A 62 -1.73 1.04 -15.75
CA VAL A 62 -2.05 -0.35 -16.08
C VAL A 62 -3.31 -0.42 -16.93
N PHE A 63 -4.34 0.34 -16.57
CA PHE A 63 -5.59 0.42 -17.29
C PHE A 63 -5.41 0.89 -18.73
N VAL A 64 -4.70 2.00 -18.93
CA VAL A 64 -4.41 2.55 -20.26
C VAL A 64 -3.60 1.56 -21.09
N ALA A 65 -2.61 0.90 -20.49
CA ALA A 65 -1.74 -0.04 -21.20
C ALA A 65 -2.43 -1.37 -21.57
N ASN A 66 -3.45 -1.79 -20.82
CA ASN A 66 -4.04 -3.14 -20.93
C ASN A 66 -5.55 -3.14 -21.19
N TRP A 67 -6.10 -2.01 -21.67
CA TRP A 67 -7.52 -1.88 -21.98
C TRP A 67 -8.04 -3.05 -22.82
N GLY A 68 -9.09 -3.72 -22.34
CA GLY A 68 -9.68 -4.92 -22.97
C GLY A 68 -9.03 -6.27 -22.61
N ARG A 69 -7.95 -6.29 -21.80
CA ARG A 69 -7.27 -7.52 -21.33
C ARG A 69 -7.03 -7.59 -19.82
N LEU A 70 -7.46 -6.57 -19.08
CA LEU A 70 -7.28 -6.48 -17.62
C LEU A 70 -7.87 -7.69 -16.90
N ARG A 71 -7.06 -8.33 -16.07
CA ARG A 71 -7.49 -9.27 -15.05
C ARG A 71 -7.53 -8.58 -13.69
N ARG A 72 -8.36 -9.11 -12.79
CA ARG A 72 -8.54 -8.61 -11.42
C ARG A 72 -7.24 -8.43 -10.63
N PHE A 73 -6.16 -9.12 -10.99
CA PHE A 73 -4.88 -9.08 -10.29
C PHE A 73 -3.82 -8.17 -10.93
N ASP A 74 -4.13 -7.52 -12.06
CA ASP A 74 -3.15 -6.68 -12.77
C ASP A 74 -2.99 -5.30 -12.10
N ILE A 75 -4.01 -4.86 -11.36
CA ILE A 75 -3.98 -3.65 -10.53
C ILE A 75 -3.70 -4.10 -9.10
N ARG A 76 -2.45 -4.43 -8.81
CA ARG A 76 -1.99 -4.47 -7.42
C ARG A 76 -1.64 -3.05 -7.00
N ALA A 77 -1.82 -2.74 -5.72
CA ALA A 77 -1.15 -1.57 -5.18
C ALA A 77 0.34 -1.64 -5.54
N PRO A 78 0.99 -0.51 -5.86
CA PRO A 78 2.43 -0.50 -5.94
C PRO A 78 2.91 -1.19 -4.67
N ILE A 79 3.65 -2.29 -4.84
CA ILE A 79 4.31 -2.92 -3.71
C ILE A 79 5.23 -1.83 -3.22
N TYR A 80 4.81 -1.09 -2.19
CA TYR A 80 5.74 -0.38 -1.36
C TYR A 80 6.64 -1.49 -0.87
N GLU A 81 7.86 -1.51 -1.39
CA GLU A 81 8.91 -2.36 -0.87
C GLU A 81 9.03 -1.98 0.61
N GLY A 82 8.24 -2.65 1.46
CA GLY A 82 8.74 -3.05 2.75
C GLY A 82 9.99 -3.83 2.40
N ARG A 83 11.13 -3.14 2.45
CA ARG A 83 12.42 -3.79 2.34
C ARG A 83 12.33 -5.00 3.26
N PHE A 84 12.44 -6.17 2.66
CA PHE A 84 12.80 -7.37 3.38
C PHE A 84 14.32 -7.25 3.50
N ASP A 85 14.79 -6.39 4.38
CA ASP A 85 16.18 -6.43 4.86
C ASP A 85 16.44 -7.72 5.64
#